data_AF-A0A7J4LNY7-F1
#
_entry.id   AF-A0A7J4LNY7-F1
#
_cell.length_a   1.000
_cell.length_b   1.000
_cell.length_c   1.000
_cell.angle_alpha   90.00
_cell.angle_beta   90.00
_cell.angle_gamma   90.00
#
_symmetry.space_group_name_H-M   'P 1'
#
loop_
_entity.id
_entity.type
_entity.pdbx_description
1 polymer ?
#
loop_
_entity_poly.entity_id
_entity_poly.type
_entity_poly.pdbx_seq_one_letter_code
_entity_poly.pdbx_strand_id
1 'polypeptide(L)'
;MKNTSLFKWKMIHIARKFGAIKKDVDYERISLRKLLDVYEGTPMYAETLRELFQDRLDVERTKTMLAGLKNAVYVSKFTPVGEAGFAGGRELMAPERADSSIIFALKNRIMADRVILFCVHCRKWVSRRTVANVPDVPECPVCGSRMIAALKPWEEDDIELVRKAGQKGKIDAGAKRVVRNASLVLSHGKTAVIALASRGIGPETASRVIRKMHADEDGFYREILAAERNYVKTKRFWD
;
A
#
# COMPACT_ATOMS: atom_id res chain seq x y z
N MET A 1 -8.79 -5.65 -25.57
CA MET A 1 -9.60 -4.41 -25.61
C MET A 1 -10.93 -4.54 -24.87
N LYS A 2 -11.74 -5.58 -25.15
CA LYS A 2 -13.05 -5.81 -24.51
C LYS A 2 -13.00 -5.82 -22.96
N ASN A 3 -11.94 -6.36 -22.36
CA ASN A 3 -11.71 -6.39 -20.91
C ASN A 3 -10.83 -5.24 -20.39
N THR A 4 -11.10 -4.00 -20.80
CA THR A 4 -10.35 -2.83 -20.30
C THR A 4 -11.24 -1.88 -19.50
N SER A 5 -10.68 -1.19 -18.51
CA SER A 5 -11.40 -0.18 -17.73
C SER A 5 -11.93 0.94 -18.64
N LEU A 6 -11.18 1.32 -19.68
CA LEU A 6 -11.60 2.29 -20.71
C LEU A 6 -12.89 1.87 -21.41
N PHE A 7 -12.97 0.59 -21.80
CA PHE A 7 -14.18 0.04 -22.41
C PHE A 7 -15.35 0.04 -21.42
N LYS A 8 -15.13 -0.43 -20.17
CA LYS A 8 -16.16 -0.43 -19.11
C LYS A 8 -16.78 0.95 -18.94
N TRP A 9 -15.95 1.96 -18.76
CA TRP A 9 -16.41 3.33 -18.57
C TRP A 9 -17.21 3.82 -19.76
N LYS A 10 -16.69 3.67 -20.99
CA LYS A 10 -17.37 4.16 -22.20
C LYS A 10 -18.71 3.46 -22.42
N MET A 11 -18.76 2.14 -22.18
CA MET A 11 -19.98 1.35 -22.25
C MET A 11 -21.04 1.87 -21.28
N ILE A 12 -20.67 2.23 -20.05
CA ILE A 12 -21.61 2.78 -19.06
C ILE A 12 -22.12 4.16 -19.49
N HIS A 13 -21.26 5.00 -20.06
CA HIS A 13 -21.69 6.29 -20.62
C HIS A 13 -22.71 6.13 -21.74
N ILE A 14 -22.45 5.22 -22.67
CA ILE A 14 -23.36 4.93 -23.78
C ILE A 14 -24.64 4.28 -23.26
N ALA A 15 -24.56 3.34 -22.32
CA ALA A 15 -25.73 2.74 -21.68
C ALA A 15 -26.63 3.77 -20.99
N ARG A 16 -26.05 4.84 -20.41
CA ARG A 16 -26.82 5.97 -19.87
C ARG A 16 -27.47 6.80 -20.97
N LYS A 17 -26.78 7.06 -22.09
CA LYS A 17 -27.34 7.76 -23.26
C LYS A 17 -28.52 6.99 -23.85
N PHE A 18 -28.42 5.65 -23.90
CA PHE A 18 -29.47 4.75 -24.37
C PHE A 18 -30.59 4.48 -23.35
N GLY A 19 -30.47 5.00 -22.11
CA GLY A 19 -31.45 4.79 -21.05
C GLY A 19 -31.45 3.40 -20.42
N ALA A 20 -30.50 2.53 -20.78
CA ALA A 20 -30.36 1.18 -20.20
C ALA A 20 -29.91 1.20 -18.74
N ILE A 21 -29.23 2.26 -18.31
CA ILE A 21 -28.77 2.44 -16.92
C ILE A 21 -29.24 3.80 -16.40
N LYS A 22 -29.87 3.80 -15.22
CA LYS A 22 -30.30 5.03 -14.54
C LYS A 22 -29.09 5.82 -14.01
N LYS A 23 -29.24 7.15 -13.91
CA LYS A 23 -28.14 8.07 -13.56
C LYS A 23 -27.61 7.91 -12.13
N ASP A 24 -28.40 7.32 -11.25
CA ASP A 24 -28.22 7.12 -9.81
C ASP A 24 -27.54 5.79 -9.44
N VAL A 25 -27.23 4.93 -10.43
CA VAL A 25 -26.59 3.63 -10.17
C VAL A 25 -25.09 3.79 -9.94
N ASP A 26 -24.62 3.21 -8.83
CA ASP A 26 -23.20 3.08 -8.48
C ASP A 26 -22.50 2.11 -9.46
N TYR A 27 -21.80 2.68 -10.43
CA TYR A 27 -21.17 1.96 -11.54
C TYR A 27 -19.88 1.23 -11.14
N GLU A 28 -19.30 1.55 -9.97
CA GLU A 28 -18.13 0.83 -9.46
C GLU A 28 -18.47 -0.62 -9.12
N ARG A 29 -19.72 -0.88 -8.69
CA ARG A 29 -20.20 -2.21 -8.31
C ARG A 29 -20.55 -3.11 -9.49
N ILE A 30 -20.66 -2.56 -10.71
CA ILE A 30 -21.07 -3.34 -11.88
C ILE A 30 -19.85 -4.07 -12.43
N SER A 31 -19.92 -5.40 -12.51
CA SER A 31 -18.87 -6.22 -13.13
C SER A 31 -18.85 -6.01 -14.64
N LEU A 32 -17.67 -5.74 -15.20
CA LEU A 32 -17.47 -5.61 -16.65
C LEU A 32 -17.84 -6.90 -17.39
N ARG A 33 -17.56 -8.07 -16.79
CA ARG A 33 -17.89 -9.36 -17.41
C ARG A 33 -19.39 -9.47 -17.63
N LYS A 34 -20.19 -9.18 -16.61
CA LYS A 34 -21.66 -9.16 -16.72
C LYS A 34 -22.17 -8.17 -17.76
N LEU A 35 -21.53 -7.00 -17.89
CA LEU A 35 -21.91 -6.03 -18.93
C LEU A 35 -21.63 -6.56 -20.33
N LEU A 36 -20.48 -7.21 -20.54
CA LEU A 36 -20.15 -7.82 -21.82
C LEU A 36 -21.10 -8.97 -22.13
N ASP A 37 -21.33 -9.87 -21.16
CA ASP A 37 -22.22 -11.02 -21.34
C ASP A 37 -23.64 -10.62 -21.74
N VAL A 38 -24.15 -9.49 -21.22
CA VAL A 38 -25.51 -9.01 -21.48
C VAL A 38 -25.61 -8.19 -22.77
N TYR A 39 -24.61 -7.36 -23.06
CA TYR A 39 -24.71 -6.35 -24.13
C TYR A 39 -23.87 -6.65 -25.36
N GLU A 40 -23.06 -7.71 -25.38
CA GLU A 40 -22.34 -8.12 -26.59
C GLU A 40 -23.33 -8.42 -27.74
N GLY A 41 -23.04 -7.88 -28.92
CA GLY A 41 -23.95 -7.97 -30.07
C GLY A 41 -25.09 -6.94 -30.09
N THR A 42 -25.22 -6.07 -29.09
CA THR A 42 -26.22 -4.99 -29.09
C THR A 42 -25.72 -3.72 -29.83
N PRO A 43 -26.63 -2.84 -30.29
CA PRO A 43 -26.24 -1.54 -30.86
C PRO A 43 -25.39 -0.68 -29.92
N MET A 44 -25.64 -0.76 -28.61
CA MET A 44 -24.85 -0.07 -27.58
C MET A 44 -23.40 -0.52 -27.57
N TYR A 45 -23.16 -1.82 -27.76
CA TYR A 45 -21.82 -2.39 -27.82
C TYR A 45 -21.08 -1.93 -29.08
N ALA A 46 -21.75 -1.96 -30.23
CA ALA A 46 -21.19 -1.47 -31.49
C ALA A 46 -20.83 0.03 -31.41
N GLU A 47 -21.70 0.83 -30.81
CA GLU A 47 -21.46 2.26 -30.62
C GLU A 47 -20.29 2.52 -29.65
N THR A 48 -20.16 1.70 -28.61
CA THR A 48 -19.03 1.79 -27.68
C THR A 48 -17.70 1.55 -28.37
N LEU A 49 -17.63 0.57 -29.26
CA LEU A 49 -16.43 0.35 -30.05
C LEU A 49 -16.17 1.52 -31.00
N ARG A 50 -17.19 1.98 -31.74
CA ARG A 50 -17.06 3.10 -32.68
C ARG A 50 -16.51 4.35 -32.00
N GLU A 51 -17.15 4.81 -30.93
CA GLU A 51 -16.76 6.03 -30.21
C GLU A 51 -15.37 5.89 -29.58
N LEU A 52 -14.99 4.69 -29.12
CA LEU A 52 -13.68 4.45 -28.52
C LEU A 52 -12.54 4.40 -29.55
N PHE A 53 -12.79 3.83 -30.74
CA PHE A 53 -11.86 3.86 -31.86
C PHE A 53 -11.77 5.20 -32.57
N GLN A 54 -12.74 6.10 -32.39
CA GLN A 54 -12.73 7.40 -33.05
C GLN A 54 -12.24 8.51 -32.12
N ASP A 55 -12.68 8.54 -30.86
CA ASP A 55 -12.37 9.63 -29.93
C ASP A 55 -11.13 9.37 -29.08
N ARG A 56 -10.82 8.09 -28.81
CA ARG A 56 -9.81 7.72 -27.80
C ARG A 56 -8.59 7.02 -28.38
N LEU A 57 -8.71 6.35 -29.52
CA LEU A 57 -7.62 5.57 -30.11
C LEU A 57 -7.37 5.98 -31.55
N ASP A 58 -6.15 6.38 -31.88
CA ASP A 58 -5.74 6.61 -33.27
C ASP A 58 -4.94 5.41 -33.78
N VAL A 59 -5.66 4.41 -34.28
CA VAL A 59 -5.07 3.14 -34.72
C VAL A 59 -4.13 3.34 -35.92
N GLU A 60 -4.51 4.19 -36.88
CA GLU A 60 -3.76 4.36 -38.12
C GLU A 60 -2.45 5.13 -37.90
N ARG A 61 -2.45 6.21 -37.10
CA ARG A 61 -1.19 6.87 -36.71
C ARG A 61 -0.32 5.97 -35.86
N THR A 62 -0.91 5.20 -34.94
CA THR A 62 -0.15 4.25 -34.11
C THR A 62 0.57 3.20 -34.96
N LYS A 63 -0.11 2.60 -35.94
CA LYS A 63 0.53 1.67 -36.89
C LYS A 63 1.68 2.32 -37.65
N THR A 64 1.46 3.54 -38.15
CA THR A 64 2.48 4.30 -38.90
C THR A 64 3.71 4.57 -38.04
N MET A 65 3.51 5.01 -36.78
CA MET A 65 4.59 5.24 -35.82
C MET A 65 5.36 3.94 -35.52
N LEU A 66 4.65 2.83 -35.26
CA LEU A 66 5.26 1.54 -34.96
C LEU A 66 6.06 1.00 -36.16
N ALA A 67 5.58 1.17 -37.38
CA ALA A 67 6.31 0.77 -38.58
C ALA A 67 7.61 1.58 -38.78
N GLY A 68 7.67 2.81 -38.28
CA GLY A 68 8.87 3.66 -38.28
C GLY A 68 9.90 3.30 -37.21
N LEU A 69 9.51 2.55 -36.18
CA LEU A 69 10.39 2.12 -35.09
C LEU A 69 11.22 0.89 -35.50
N LYS A 70 12.37 1.13 -36.14
CA LYS A 70 13.21 0.05 -36.66
C LYS A 70 14.17 -0.59 -35.65
N ASN A 71 14.68 0.15 -34.66
CA ASN A 71 15.52 -0.33 -33.55
C ASN A 71 15.97 0.87 -32.71
N ALA A 72 15.51 1.00 -31.46
CA ALA A 72 16.16 1.77 -30.37
C ALA A 72 15.17 2.07 -29.23
N VAL A 73 14.74 1.05 -28.49
CA VAL A 73 14.20 1.30 -27.14
C VAL A 73 15.40 1.25 -26.18
N TYR A 74 15.89 2.42 -25.78
CA TYR A 74 16.92 2.53 -24.76
C TYR A 74 16.26 2.75 -23.40
N VAL A 75 16.51 1.83 -22.47
CA VAL A 75 16.06 1.98 -21.08
C VAL A 75 17.00 2.97 -20.38
N SER A 76 16.50 4.16 -20.07
CA SER A 76 17.23 5.16 -19.31
C SER A 76 16.92 5.09 -17.82
N LYS A 77 17.73 5.77 -17.00
CA LYS A 77 17.41 5.99 -15.58
C LYS A 77 16.19 6.91 -15.47
N PHE A 78 15.44 6.81 -14.37
CA PHE A 78 14.26 7.65 -14.11
C PHE A 78 14.58 9.13 -14.33
N THR A 79 13.87 9.76 -15.27
CA THR A 79 13.96 11.19 -15.55
C THR A 79 12.77 11.92 -14.92
N PRO A 80 12.83 13.24 -14.69
CA PRO A 80 11.67 14.02 -14.23
C PRO A 80 10.43 13.89 -15.13
N VAL A 81 10.63 13.67 -16.45
CA VAL A 81 9.53 13.39 -17.40
C VAL A 81 8.96 11.98 -17.16
N GLY A 82 9.82 11.00 -16.91
CA GLY A 82 9.39 9.65 -16.50
C GLY A 82 8.61 9.69 -15.20
N GLU A 83 9.05 10.47 -14.22
CA GLU A 83 8.38 10.69 -12.94
C GLU A 83 7.02 11.39 -13.11
N ALA A 84 6.92 12.37 -14.00
CA ALA A 84 5.65 13.05 -14.32
C ALA A 84 4.58 12.10 -14.88
N GLY A 85 4.98 11.04 -15.60
CA GLY A 85 4.07 9.97 -16.03
C GLY A 85 3.48 9.15 -14.89
N PHE A 86 4.16 9.11 -13.73
CA PHE A 86 3.66 8.49 -12.50
C PHE A 86 2.93 9.49 -11.60
N ALA A 87 3.22 10.78 -11.74
CA ALA A 87 2.55 11.86 -11.02
C ALA A 87 1.14 12.09 -11.59
N GLY A 88 0.26 11.11 -11.39
CA GLY A 88 -1.20 11.19 -11.46
C GLY A 88 -1.73 12.35 -12.29
N GLY A 89 -1.48 12.34 -13.59
CA GLY A 89 -2.30 13.12 -14.52
C GLY A 89 -3.75 12.71 -14.29
N ARG A 90 -4.68 13.66 -14.46
CA ARG A 90 -6.14 13.44 -14.45
C ARG A 90 -6.58 12.51 -15.60
N GLU A 91 -5.93 11.37 -15.81
CA GLU A 91 -6.52 10.27 -16.54
C GLU A 91 -7.63 9.72 -15.64
N LEU A 92 -8.87 9.97 -16.07
CA LEU A 92 -10.14 9.65 -15.40
C LEU A 92 -10.37 8.15 -15.15
N MET A 93 -9.36 7.32 -15.34
CA MET A 93 -9.41 5.89 -15.06
C MET A 93 -8.08 5.42 -14.49
N ALA A 94 -8.05 5.32 -13.17
CA ALA A 94 -7.05 4.50 -12.51
C ALA A 94 -7.23 3.04 -12.97
N PRO A 95 -6.18 2.33 -13.39
CA PRO A 95 -6.26 0.90 -13.63
C PRO A 95 -6.71 0.18 -12.34
N GLU A 96 -7.43 -0.95 -12.46
CA GLU A 96 -7.71 -1.86 -11.32
C GLU A 96 -6.40 -2.34 -10.63
N ARG A 97 -5.25 -2.13 -11.27
CA ARG A 97 -3.89 -2.39 -10.78
C ARG A 97 -3.17 -1.15 -10.25
N ALA A 98 -3.90 -0.22 -9.61
CA ALA A 98 -3.32 0.94 -8.96
C ALA A 98 -2.33 0.59 -7.82
N ASP A 99 -2.20 -0.67 -7.44
CA ASP A 99 -1.42 -1.03 -6.26
C ASP A 99 0.09 -1.19 -6.51
N SER A 100 0.61 -1.73 -7.61
CA SER A 100 2.06 -2.08 -7.62
C SER A 100 3.00 -0.87 -7.45
N SER A 101 2.70 0.27 -8.07
CA SER A 101 3.49 1.50 -7.93
C SER A 101 3.28 2.17 -6.57
N ILE A 102 2.06 2.19 -6.05
CA ILE A 102 1.74 2.75 -4.72
C ILE A 102 2.35 1.89 -3.62
N ILE A 103 2.29 0.56 -3.75
CA ILE A 103 2.91 -0.42 -2.87
C ILE A 103 4.42 -0.31 -2.93
N PHE A 104 5.00 -0.14 -4.13
CA PHE A 104 6.43 0.12 -4.27
C PHE A 104 6.85 1.43 -3.56
N ALA A 105 6.11 2.52 -3.75
CA ALA A 105 6.36 3.78 -3.06
C ALA A 105 6.21 3.64 -1.54
N LEU A 106 5.19 2.91 -1.07
CA LEU A 106 4.97 2.60 0.34
C LEU A 106 6.14 1.79 0.92
N LYS A 107 6.57 0.74 0.22
CA LYS A 107 7.70 -0.10 0.61
C LYS A 107 8.97 0.74 0.75
N ASN A 108 9.31 1.55 -0.25
CA ASN A 108 10.47 2.44 -0.19
C ASN A 108 10.39 3.43 0.97
N ARG A 109 9.20 4.01 1.21
CA ARG A 109 8.98 4.90 2.36
C ARG A 109 9.23 4.19 3.68
N ILE A 110 8.59 3.05 3.92
CA ILE A 110 8.73 2.30 5.19
C ILE A 110 10.18 1.87 5.39
N MET A 111 10.86 1.44 4.33
CA MET A 111 12.27 1.03 4.40
C MET A 111 13.22 2.20 4.74
N ALA A 112 12.89 3.41 4.27
CA ALA A 112 13.61 4.64 4.57
C ALA A 112 13.27 5.23 5.95
N ASP A 113 12.12 4.87 6.55
CA ASP A 113 11.70 5.36 7.86
C ASP A 113 12.71 4.93 8.95
N ARG A 114 12.88 5.82 9.94
CA ARG A 114 13.77 5.58 11.09
C ARG A 114 13.01 4.82 12.18
N VAL A 115 13.69 3.86 12.79
CA VAL A 115 13.18 3.05 13.90
C VAL A 115 14.19 3.01 15.03
N ILE A 116 13.69 3.02 16.26
CA ILE A 116 14.48 2.82 17.48
C ILE A 116 14.26 1.38 17.93
N LEU A 117 15.34 0.60 17.97
CA LEU A 117 15.33 -0.73 18.54
C LEU A 117 15.79 -0.65 20.00
N PHE A 118 14.97 -1.16 20.91
CA PHE A 118 15.23 -1.14 22.33
C PHE A 118 15.14 -2.54 22.92
N CYS A 119 16.16 -2.96 23.67
CA CYS A 119 16.10 -4.25 24.37
C CYS A 119 15.28 -4.13 25.65
N VAL A 120 14.13 -4.79 25.69
CA VAL A 120 13.24 -4.79 26.88
C VAL A 120 13.81 -5.66 28.00
N HIS A 121 14.65 -6.65 27.68
CA HIS A 121 15.25 -7.54 28.65
C HIS A 121 16.35 -6.85 29.48
N CYS A 122 17.45 -6.41 28.85
CA CYS A 122 18.54 -5.75 29.58
C CYS A 122 18.34 -4.25 29.80
N ARG A 123 17.42 -3.60 29.06
CA ARG A 123 17.07 -2.16 29.16
C ARG A 123 18.22 -1.16 28.94
N LYS A 124 19.41 -1.66 28.59
CA LYS A 124 20.65 -0.88 28.38
C LYS A 124 20.86 -0.53 26.91
N TRP A 125 20.49 -1.42 25.99
CA TRP A 125 20.76 -1.25 24.57
C TRP A 125 19.64 -0.50 23.86
N VAL A 126 20.02 0.56 23.15
CA VAL A 126 19.18 1.36 22.25
C VAL A 126 19.95 1.53 20.94
N SER A 127 19.32 1.26 19.80
CA SER A 127 19.92 1.41 18.48
C SER A 127 18.96 2.16 17.57
N ARG A 128 19.43 3.26 16.96
CA ARG A 128 18.66 4.05 15.99
C ARG A 128 19.15 3.71 14.59
N ARG A 129 18.27 3.20 13.74
CA ARG A 129 18.61 2.81 12.36
C ARG A 129 17.40 2.96 11.44
N THR A 130 17.61 2.85 10.14
CA THR A 130 16.51 2.74 9.17
C THR A 130 15.95 1.32 9.17
N VAL A 131 14.68 1.15 8.82
CA VAL A 131 14.03 -0.18 8.73
C VAL A 131 14.77 -1.09 7.75
N ALA A 132 15.30 -0.53 6.65
CA ALA A 132 16.12 -1.28 5.69
C ALA A 132 17.30 -2.01 6.35
N ASN A 133 17.98 -1.34 7.30
CA ASN A 133 19.19 -1.82 7.98
C ASN A 133 18.89 -2.67 9.23
N VAL A 134 17.63 -3.03 9.46
CA VAL A 134 17.25 -3.94 10.53
C VAL A 134 17.54 -5.38 10.07
N PRO A 135 18.26 -6.19 10.87
CA PRO A 135 18.44 -7.63 10.61
C PRO A 135 17.10 -8.36 10.61
N ASP A 136 17.01 -9.46 9.86
CA ASP A 136 15.77 -10.26 9.77
C ASP A 136 15.34 -10.79 11.15
N VAL A 137 16.31 -11.15 11.98
CA VAL A 137 16.13 -11.51 13.39
C VAL A 137 16.91 -10.50 14.24
N PRO A 138 16.25 -9.49 14.81
CA PRO A 138 16.90 -8.54 15.71
C PRO A 138 17.40 -9.24 16.98
N GLU A 139 18.65 -8.98 17.37
CA GLU A 139 19.24 -9.49 18.60
C GLU A 139 20.03 -8.39 19.34
N CYS A 140 20.00 -8.43 20.68
CA CYS A 140 20.68 -7.46 21.51
C CYS A 140 22.17 -7.82 21.63
N PRO A 141 23.10 -6.96 21.19
CA PRO A 141 24.54 -7.23 21.24
C PRO A 141 25.11 -7.21 22.67
N VAL A 142 24.33 -6.71 23.64
CA VAL A 142 24.78 -6.60 25.05
C VAL A 142 24.42 -7.84 25.86
N CYS A 143 23.30 -8.51 25.58
CA CYS A 143 22.83 -9.65 26.37
C CYS A 143 22.37 -10.87 25.55
N GLY A 144 22.43 -10.83 24.22
CA GLY A 144 21.94 -11.92 23.36
C GLY A 144 20.43 -12.11 23.34
N SER A 145 19.66 -11.27 24.05
CA SER A 145 18.20 -11.39 24.06
C SER A 145 17.59 -10.90 22.75
N ARG A 146 16.59 -11.65 22.25
CA ARG A 146 15.75 -11.29 21.09
C ARG A 146 14.50 -10.49 21.48
N MET A 147 14.32 -10.18 22.76
CA MET A 147 13.19 -9.36 23.24
C MET A 147 13.45 -7.88 22.95
N ILE A 148 13.24 -7.49 21.68
CA ILE A 148 13.52 -6.15 21.16
C ILE A 148 12.23 -5.48 20.73
N ALA A 149 11.94 -4.31 21.29
CA ALA A 149 10.85 -3.46 20.84
C ALA A 149 11.30 -2.59 19.65
N ALA A 150 10.42 -2.42 18.67
CA ALA A 150 10.59 -1.49 17.56
C ALA A 150 9.69 -0.26 17.77
N LEU A 151 10.30 0.86 18.15
CA LEU A 151 9.63 2.11 18.49
C LEU A 151 9.85 3.16 17.41
N LYS A 152 8.87 4.05 17.25
CA LYS A 152 8.99 5.20 16.34
C LYS A 152 9.87 6.29 16.97
N PRO A 153 10.46 7.20 16.17
CA PRO A 153 11.35 8.23 16.70
C PRO A 153 10.72 9.14 17.76
N TRP A 154 9.40 9.35 17.69
CA TRP A 154 8.65 10.16 18.66
C TRP A 154 8.12 9.35 19.86
N GLU A 155 8.35 8.04 19.90
CA GLU A 155 8.00 7.17 21.04
C GLU A 155 9.24 6.89 21.91
N GLU A 156 10.26 7.75 21.84
CA GLU A 156 11.50 7.56 22.60
C GLU A 156 11.27 7.64 24.12
N ASP A 157 10.30 8.45 24.55
CA ASP A 157 9.91 8.59 25.96
C ASP A 157 9.36 7.27 26.55
N ASP A 158 8.79 6.38 25.71
CA ASP A 158 8.30 5.08 26.14
C ASP A 158 9.45 4.18 26.66
N ILE A 159 10.70 4.45 26.27
CA ILE A 159 11.88 3.74 26.79
C ILE A 159 12.06 4.00 28.28
N GLU A 160 11.85 5.24 28.72
CA GLU A 160 11.96 5.59 30.13
C GLU A 160 10.88 4.92 30.97
N LEU A 161 9.66 4.79 30.43
CA LEU A 161 8.56 4.10 31.11
C LEU A 161 8.93 2.65 31.42
N VAL A 162 9.56 1.93 30.47
CA VAL A 162 10.00 0.55 30.69
C VAL A 162 11.15 0.47 31.69
N ARG A 163 12.09 1.44 31.66
CA ARG A 163 13.17 1.51 32.64
C ARG A 163 12.64 1.70 34.07
N LYS A 164 11.70 2.63 34.24
CA LYS A 164 11.05 2.96 35.54
C LYS A 164 10.16 1.81 36.04
N ALA A 165 9.42 1.14 35.15
CA ALA A 165 8.55 0.02 35.52
C ALA A 165 9.32 -1.14 36.17
N GLY A 166 10.51 -1.46 35.66
CA GLY A 166 11.35 -2.51 36.26
C GLY A 166 12.10 -2.10 37.53
N GLN A 167 11.92 -0.87 38.03
CA GLN A 167 12.41 -0.43 39.35
C GLN A 167 11.30 -0.32 40.40
N LYS A 168 10.07 0.04 39.98
CA LYS A 168 8.93 0.29 40.89
C LYS A 168 7.86 -0.81 40.91
N GLY A 169 8.02 -1.90 40.15
CA GLY A 169 7.12 -3.07 40.16
C GLY A 169 5.71 -2.84 39.58
N LYS A 170 5.24 -1.58 39.45
CA LYS A 170 4.02 -1.23 38.72
C LYS A 170 4.32 -1.07 37.24
N ILE A 171 3.76 -1.96 36.42
CA ILE A 171 3.82 -1.88 34.96
C ILE A 171 2.69 -0.98 34.47
N ASP A 172 3.06 0.22 34.04
CA ASP A 172 2.15 1.18 33.42
C ASP A 172 1.62 0.68 32.06
N ALA A 173 0.50 1.22 31.59
CA ALA A 173 -0.11 0.89 30.30
C ALA A 173 0.87 1.10 29.14
N GLY A 174 1.68 2.17 29.18
CA GLY A 174 2.74 2.43 28.20
C GLY A 174 3.82 1.33 28.20
N ALA A 175 4.29 0.90 29.37
CA ALA A 175 5.27 -0.18 29.46
C ALA A 175 4.72 -1.53 28.96
N LYS A 176 3.43 -1.83 29.23
CA LYS A 176 2.77 -3.03 28.66
C LYS A 176 2.72 -3.00 27.13
N ARG A 177 2.49 -1.82 26.53
CA ARG A 177 2.48 -1.63 25.08
C ARG A 177 3.85 -1.93 24.46
N VAL A 178 4.94 -1.44 25.07
CA VAL A 178 6.31 -1.70 24.60
C VAL A 178 6.68 -3.19 24.72
N VAL A 179 6.27 -3.85 25.81
CA VAL A 179 6.49 -5.30 25.98
C VAL A 179 5.74 -6.08 24.89
N ARG A 180 4.47 -5.75 24.60
CA ARG A 180 3.72 -6.38 23.50
C ARG A 180 4.37 -6.16 22.14
N ASN A 181 4.88 -4.96 21.89
CA ASN A 181 5.65 -4.65 20.69
C ASN A 181 6.87 -5.59 20.56
N ALA A 182 7.63 -5.76 21.65
CA ALA A 182 8.76 -6.68 21.67
C ALA A 182 8.38 -8.15 21.46
N SER A 183 7.24 -8.60 22.01
CA SER A 183 6.71 -9.94 21.74
C SER A 183 6.37 -10.14 20.26
N LEU A 184 5.87 -9.11 19.59
CA LEU A 184 5.55 -9.16 18.16
C LEU A 184 6.81 -9.33 17.31
N VAL A 185 7.86 -8.56 17.63
CA VAL A 185 9.17 -8.62 16.97
C VAL A 185 9.86 -9.97 17.25
N LEU A 186 9.71 -10.52 18.45
CA LEU A 186 10.26 -11.84 18.77
C LEU A 186 9.67 -12.94 17.87
N SER A 187 8.37 -12.90 17.61
CA SER A 187 7.67 -13.91 16.80
C SER A 187 7.86 -13.74 15.29
N HIS A 188 7.95 -12.51 14.80
CA HIS A 188 7.88 -12.22 13.36
C HIS A 188 9.10 -11.45 12.81
N GLY A 189 10.10 -11.17 13.65
CA GLY A 189 11.35 -10.53 13.24
C GLY A 189 11.14 -9.18 12.54
N LYS A 190 11.88 -8.98 11.45
CA LYS A 190 11.84 -7.76 10.62
C LYS A 190 10.45 -7.46 10.05
N THR A 191 9.62 -8.46 9.76
CA THR A 191 8.25 -8.25 9.27
C THR A 191 7.41 -7.48 10.28
N ALA A 192 7.55 -7.77 11.57
CA ALA A 192 6.90 -6.98 12.62
C ALA A 192 7.45 -5.55 12.68
N VAL A 193 8.76 -5.37 12.49
CA VAL A 193 9.38 -4.03 12.47
C VAL A 193 8.83 -3.19 11.33
N ILE A 194 8.63 -3.77 10.14
CA ILE A 194 8.03 -3.09 8.97
C ILE A 194 6.59 -2.65 9.27
N ALA A 195 5.76 -3.54 9.84
CA ALA A 195 4.39 -3.21 10.21
C ALA A 195 4.33 -2.11 11.29
N LEU A 196 5.20 -2.20 12.31
CA LEU A 196 5.23 -1.26 13.43
C LEU A 196 5.82 0.10 13.05
N ALA A 197 6.71 0.18 12.06
CA ALA A 197 7.24 1.45 11.55
C ALA A 197 6.17 2.29 10.82
N SER A 198 5.10 1.66 10.35
CA SER A 198 4.03 2.31 9.60
C SER A 198 3.21 3.28 10.48
N ARG A 199 2.68 4.35 9.87
CA ARG A 199 2.03 5.45 10.60
C ARG A 199 0.69 5.01 11.17
N GLY A 200 0.46 5.31 12.45
CA GLY A 200 -0.81 4.95 13.11
C GLY A 200 -1.01 3.46 13.40
N ILE A 201 -0.07 2.60 13.02
CA ILE A 201 -0.10 1.18 13.36
C ILE A 201 0.57 1.00 14.72
N GLY A 202 -0.17 0.44 15.69
CA GLY A 202 0.33 0.00 16.99
C GLY A 202 0.39 -1.52 17.10
N PRO A 203 0.78 -2.09 18.26
CA PRO A 203 0.99 -3.54 18.43
C PRO A 203 -0.22 -4.41 18.08
N GLU A 204 -1.43 -3.98 18.43
CA GLU A 204 -2.68 -4.70 18.13
C GLU A 204 -2.97 -4.73 16.63
N THR A 205 -2.88 -3.58 15.96
CA THR A 205 -3.12 -3.47 14.53
C THR A 205 -2.04 -4.21 13.73
N ALA A 206 -0.77 -4.10 14.15
CA ALA A 206 0.34 -4.83 13.54
C ALA A 206 0.14 -6.35 13.66
N SER A 207 -0.26 -6.85 14.83
CA SER A 207 -0.60 -8.26 15.04
C SER A 207 -1.69 -8.73 14.07
N ARG A 208 -2.74 -7.93 13.88
CA ARG A 208 -3.83 -8.24 12.93
C ARG A 208 -3.34 -8.28 11.47
N VAL A 209 -2.51 -7.33 11.07
CA VAL A 209 -1.95 -7.28 9.70
C VAL A 209 -1.04 -8.48 9.43
N ILE A 210 -0.20 -8.86 10.39
CA ILE A 210 0.71 -10.00 10.25
C ILE A 210 -0.03 -11.34 10.27
N ARG A 211 -1.10 -11.47 11.06
CA ARG A 211 -1.89 -12.72 11.15
C ARG A 211 -2.72 -13.03 9.92
N LYS A 212 -3.05 -12.02 9.09
CA LYS A 212 -3.78 -12.26 7.84
C LYS A 212 -2.93 -13.10 6.91
N MET A 213 -3.56 -14.09 6.27
CA MET A 213 -2.88 -14.93 5.29
C MET A 213 -2.73 -14.13 3.99
N HIS A 214 -1.50 -13.88 3.58
CA HIS A 214 -1.18 -13.13 2.35
C HIS A 214 -0.75 -14.11 1.26
N ALA A 215 -1.17 -13.87 0.01
CA ALA A 215 -0.74 -14.67 -1.13
C ALA A 215 0.68 -14.31 -1.59
N ASP A 216 1.09 -13.06 -1.36
CA ASP A 216 2.33 -12.45 -1.84
C ASP A 216 2.84 -11.37 -0.85
N GLU A 217 4.11 -10.98 -0.99
CA GLU A 217 4.71 -9.90 -0.19
C GLU A 217 3.94 -8.57 -0.38
N ASP A 218 3.48 -8.30 -1.60
CA ASP A 218 2.67 -7.11 -1.89
C ASP A 218 1.34 -7.11 -1.13
N GLY A 219 0.74 -8.28 -0.87
CA GLY A 219 -0.47 -8.42 -0.05
C GLY A 219 -0.28 -7.92 1.37
N PHE A 220 0.89 -8.17 1.96
CA PHE A 220 1.25 -7.64 3.27
C PHE A 220 1.30 -6.10 3.26
N TYR A 221 1.94 -5.49 2.26
CA TYR A 221 2.00 -4.03 2.12
C TYR A 221 0.62 -3.41 1.81
N ARG A 222 -0.25 -4.09 1.05
CA ARG A 222 -1.64 -3.64 0.82
C ARG A 222 -2.41 -3.54 2.13
N GLU A 223 -2.23 -4.51 3.02
CA GLU A 223 -2.88 -4.53 4.32
C GLU A 223 -2.33 -3.45 5.26
N ILE A 224 -1.02 -3.17 5.21
CA ILE A 224 -0.43 -1.99 5.87
C ILE A 224 -1.08 -0.70 5.36
N LEU A 225 -1.19 -0.53 4.04
CA LEU A 225 -1.79 0.66 3.44
C LEU A 225 -3.25 0.85 3.88
N ALA A 226 -4.01 -0.23 3.93
CA ALA A 226 -5.39 -0.23 4.41
C ALA A 226 -5.46 0.18 5.89
N ALA A 227 -4.56 -0.32 6.74
CA ALA A 227 -4.47 0.06 8.14
C ALA A 227 -4.11 1.54 8.34
N GLU A 228 -3.16 2.08 7.56
CA GLU A 228 -2.82 3.51 7.59
C GLU A 228 -4.02 4.39 7.18
N ARG A 229 -4.74 4.02 6.11
CA ARG A 229 -5.95 4.73 5.68
C ARG A 229 -7.02 4.74 6.75
N ASN A 230 -7.24 3.60 7.41
CA ASN A 230 -8.21 3.51 8.51
C ASN A 230 -7.80 4.40 9.68
N TYR A 231 -6.52 4.40 10.07
CA TYR A 231 -6.03 5.30 11.12
C TYR A 231 -6.27 6.77 10.76
N VAL A 232 -5.94 7.20 9.55
CA VAL A 232 -6.14 8.60 9.11
C VAL A 232 -7.62 8.97 9.14
N LYS A 233 -8.52 8.07 8.71
CA LYS A 233 -9.97 8.27 8.77
C LYS A 233 -10.48 8.39 10.20
N THR A 234 -10.02 7.52 11.09
CA THR A 234 -10.52 7.49 12.47
C THR A 234 -9.86 8.52 13.36
N LYS A 235 -8.65 9.01 13.05
CA LYS A 235 -7.88 9.93 13.91
C LYS A 235 -8.68 11.14 14.39
N ARG A 236 -9.58 11.67 13.55
CA ARG A 236 -10.48 12.80 13.90
C ARG A 236 -11.46 12.53 15.05
N PHE A 237 -11.65 11.28 15.45
CA PHE A 237 -12.59 10.87 16.50
C PHE A 237 -11.88 10.44 17.80
N TRP A 238 -10.56 10.63 17.88
CA TRP A 238 -9.71 10.19 19.01
C TRP A 238 -9.10 11.38 19.77
N ASP A 239 -9.66 12.57 19.58
CA ASP A 239 -9.41 13.76 20.41
C ASP A 239 -10.32 13.75 21.66
#